data_AF-A0A2V6KRR8-F1
#
_entry.id   AF-A0A2V6KRR8-F1
#
_cell.length_a   1.000
_cell.length_b   1.000
_cell.length_c   1.000
_cell.angle_alpha   90.00
_cell.angle_beta   90.00
_cell.angle_gamma   90.00
#
_symmetry.space_group_name_H-M   'P 1'
#
loop_
_entity.id
_entity.type
_entity.pdbx_description
1 polymer ?
#
loop_
_entity_poly.entity_id
_entity_poly.type
_entity_poly.pdbx_seq_one_letter_code
_entity_poly.pdbx_strand_id
1 'polypeptide(L)'
;MRTWKVFIPILLIYSVAFAYESRLPLNTVFKGQDQFNRLVAKAKAENWKALPIGERTAAVGQALVGTRYKHFTLEIDNRIESPSVNFQGMD
;
A
#
# COMPACT_ATOMS: atom_id res chain seq x y z
N MET A 1 32.33 11.76 -32.09
CA MET A 1 30.84 11.74 -32.15
C MET A 1 30.19 10.37 -31.89
N ARG A 2 30.94 9.25 -31.85
CA ARG A 2 30.37 7.89 -31.67
C ARG A 2 30.19 7.44 -30.20
N THR A 3 30.92 8.07 -29.28
CA THR A 3 30.94 7.73 -27.85
C THR A 3 29.71 8.26 -27.10
N TRP A 4 29.20 9.43 -27.47
CA TRP A 4 28.01 10.06 -26.85
C TRP A 4 26.74 9.18 -26.92
N LYS A 5 26.59 8.38 -27.98
CA LYS A 5 25.44 7.48 -28.18
C LYS A 5 25.37 6.32 -27.16
N VAL A 6 26.48 5.99 -26.50
CA VAL A 6 26.57 4.93 -25.48
C VAL A 6 26.46 5.51 -24.07
N PHE A 7 26.96 6.73 -23.85
CA PHE A 7 26.88 7.38 -22.53
C PHE A 7 25.46 7.81 -22.15
N ILE A 8 24.64 8.29 -23.09
CA ILE A 8 23.24 8.66 -22.80
C ILE A 8 22.40 7.49 -22.26
N PRO A 9 22.34 6.31 -22.92
CA PRO A 9 21.50 5.22 -22.42
C PRO A 9 22.00 4.69 -21.08
N ILE A 10 23.31 4.68 -20.84
CA ILE A 10 23.89 4.32 -19.55
C ILE A 10 23.43 5.32 -18.47
N LEU A 11 23.57 6.63 -18.73
CA LEU A 11 23.11 7.68 -17.81
C LEU A 11 21.61 7.55 -17.49
N LEU A 12 20.77 7.27 -18.50
CA LEU A 12 19.33 7.07 -18.30
C LEU A 12 19.00 5.84 -17.45
N ILE A 13 19.72 4.73 -17.63
CA ILE A 13 19.55 3.51 -16.81
C ILE A 13 19.93 3.78 -15.35
N TYR A 14 21.03 4.52 -15.11
CA TYR A 14 21.42 4.91 -13.75
C TYR A 14 20.38 5.82 -13.10
N SER A 15 19.82 6.81 -13.82
CA SER A 15 18.78 7.69 -13.28
C SER A 15 17.50 6.95 -12.88
N VAL A 16 17.10 5.90 -13.60
CA VAL A 16 15.94 5.07 -13.24
C VAL A 16 16.21 4.20 -12.01
N ALA A 17 17.44 3.67 -11.88
CA ALA A 17 17.83 2.89 -10.70
C ALA A 17 17.83 3.71 -9.41
N PHE A 18 18.24 4.99 -9.46
CA PHE A 18 18.17 5.90 -8.30
C PHE A 18 16.73 6.32 -7.96
N ALA A 19 15.82 6.40 -8.94
CA ALA A 19 14.42 6.73 -8.66
C ALA A 19 13.66 5.59 -7.94
N TYR A 20 14.07 4.33 -8.16
CA TYR A 20 13.55 3.15 -7.47
C TYR A 20 13.87 3.13 -5.96
N GLU A 21 14.94 3.81 -5.54
CA GLU A 21 15.43 3.84 -4.15
C GLU A 21 14.52 4.62 -3.18
N SER A 22 13.45 5.25 -3.68
CA SER A 22 12.51 6.03 -2.86
C SER A 22 11.32 5.24 -2.31
N ARG A 23 11.19 3.94 -2.64
CA ARG A 23 10.01 3.13 -2.27
C ARG A 23 10.42 1.92 -1.45
N LEU A 24 9.84 1.81 -0.26
CA LEU A 24 10.01 0.63 0.59
C LEU A 24 9.40 -0.61 -0.10
N PRO A 25 9.91 -1.82 0.21
CA PRO A 25 9.35 -3.07 -0.31
C PRO A 25 7.85 -3.22 -0.01
N LEU A 26 7.10 -3.88 -0.91
CA LEU A 26 5.65 -4.04 -0.76
C LEU A 26 5.26 -4.74 0.55
N ASN A 27 6.02 -5.76 0.95
CA ASN A 27 5.80 -6.47 2.21
C ASN A 27 6.11 -5.61 3.46
N THR A 28 6.78 -4.47 3.30
CA THR A 28 6.97 -3.45 4.35
C THR A 28 5.77 -2.53 4.42
N VAL A 29 5.31 -2.00 3.29
CA VAL A 29 4.21 -1.00 3.23
C VAL A 29 2.81 -1.61 3.31
N PHE A 30 2.63 -2.89 3.00
CA PHE A 30 1.33 -3.56 3.02
C PHE A 30 1.35 -4.74 3.99
N LYS A 31 0.76 -4.57 5.17
CA LYS A 31 0.58 -5.65 6.16
C LYS A 31 -0.85 -6.18 6.12
N GLY A 32 -0.99 -7.50 6.06
CA GLY A 32 -2.30 -8.18 6.11
C GLY A 32 -3.02 -8.27 4.76
N GLN A 33 -2.29 -8.61 3.69
CA GLN A 33 -2.86 -8.82 2.36
C GLN A 33 -4.03 -9.81 2.37
N ASP A 34 -3.96 -10.88 3.16
CA ASP A 34 -5.03 -11.87 3.25
C ASP A 34 -6.29 -11.31 3.91
N GLN A 35 -6.14 -10.49 4.96
CA GLN A 35 -7.26 -9.78 5.60
C GLN A 35 -7.93 -8.84 4.60
N PHE A 36 -7.13 -8.07 3.85
CA PHE A 36 -7.63 -7.21 2.78
C PHE A 36 -8.39 -7.99 1.71
N ASN A 37 -7.81 -9.09 1.23
CA ASN A 37 -8.44 -9.93 0.20
C ASN A 37 -9.78 -10.50 0.69
N ARG A 38 -9.88 -10.92 1.96
CA ARG A 38 -11.14 -11.36 2.58
C ARG A 38 -12.16 -10.23 2.67
N LEU A 39 -11.75 -9.02 3.07
CA LEU A 39 -12.62 -7.85 3.12
C LEU A 39 -13.18 -7.51 1.74
N VAL A 40 -12.32 -7.49 0.70
CA VAL A 40 -12.74 -7.24 -0.69
C VAL A 40 -13.69 -8.33 -1.19
N ALA A 41 -13.41 -9.60 -0.89
CA ALA A 41 -14.29 -10.70 -1.27
C ALA A 41 -15.67 -10.57 -0.63
N LYS A 42 -15.73 -10.26 0.67
CA LYS A 42 -16.99 -10.01 1.40
C LYS A 42 -17.75 -8.83 0.80
N ALA A 43 -17.07 -7.70 0.58
CA ALA A 43 -17.66 -6.50 0.00
C ALA A 43 -18.28 -6.74 -1.39
N LYS A 44 -17.64 -7.60 -2.21
CA LYS A 44 -18.16 -8.01 -3.52
C LYS A 44 -19.38 -8.92 -3.37
N ALA A 45 -19.32 -9.92 -2.50
CA ALA A 45 -20.42 -10.86 -2.27
C ALA A 45 -21.68 -10.15 -1.76
N GLU A 46 -21.51 -9.15 -0.89
CA GLU A 46 -22.60 -8.35 -0.32
C GLU A 46 -22.93 -7.09 -1.14
N ASN A 47 -22.31 -6.92 -2.32
CA ASN A 47 -22.54 -5.80 -3.24
C ASN A 47 -22.46 -4.41 -2.57
N TRP A 48 -21.48 -4.17 -1.70
CA TRP A 48 -21.34 -2.91 -0.96
C TRP A 48 -21.19 -1.66 -1.86
N LYS A 49 -20.82 -1.84 -3.13
CA LYS A 49 -20.81 -0.75 -4.13
C LYS A 49 -22.19 -0.13 -4.38
N ALA A 50 -23.27 -0.84 -4.09
CA ALA A 50 -24.64 -0.35 -4.21
C ALA A 50 -25.10 0.44 -2.97
N LEU A 51 -24.38 0.32 -1.84
CA LEU A 51 -24.70 1.07 -0.63
C LEU A 51 -24.38 2.55 -0.80
N PRO A 52 -25.20 3.45 -0.20
CA PRO A 52 -24.83 4.85 0.02
C PRO A 52 -23.49 4.97 0.74
N ILE A 53 -22.77 6.08 0.53
CA ILE A 53 -21.41 6.23 1.04
C ILE A 53 -21.31 6.06 2.57
N GLY A 54 -22.29 6.54 3.33
CA GLY A 54 -22.32 6.39 4.79
C GLY A 54 -22.45 4.92 5.22
N GLU A 55 -23.41 4.20 4.65
CA GLU A 55 -23.62 2.77 4.91
C GLU A 55 -22.44 1.92 4.45
N ARG A 56 -21.83 2.28 3.31
CA ARG A 56 -20.63 1.62 2.80
C ARG A 56 -19.45 1.75 3.76
N THR A 57 -19.21 2.96 4.26
CA THR A 57 -18.15 3.21 5.26
C THR A 57 -18.44 2.44 6.55
N ALA A 58 -19.69 2.44 7.01
CA ALA A 58 -20.10 1.67 8.19
C ALA A 58 -19.90 0.17 7.98
N ALA A 59 -20.26 -0.40 6.83
CA ALA A 59 -20.07 -1.82 6.51
C ALA A 59 -18.58 -2.22 6.54
N VAL A 60 -17.70 -1.39 5.98
CA VAL A 60 -16.25 -1.61 6.04
C VAL A 60 -15.76 -1.56 7.50
N GLY A 61 -16.15 -0.53 8.26
CA GLY A 61 -15.77 -0.41 9.67
C GLY A 61 -16.23 -1.59 10.52
N GLN A 62 -17.48 -2.03 10.34
CA GLN A 62 -18.04 -3.21 11.02
C GLN A 62 -17.28 -4.49 10.67
N ALA A 63 -16.86 -4.66 9.41
CA ALA A 63 -16.08 -5.82 9.00
C ALA A 63 -14.65 -5.84 9.54
N LEU A 64 -14.15 -4.70 10.03
CA LEU A 64 -12.84 -4.57 10.66
C LEU A 64 -12.89 -4.69 12.19
N VAL A 65 -14.08 -4.78 12.80
CA VAL A 65 -14.24 -5.02 14.24
C VAL A 65 -13.48 -6.28 14.66
N GLY A 66 -12.70 -6.17 15.74
CA GLY A 66 -11.82 -7.24 16.21
C GLY A 66 -10.39 -7.19 15.65
N THR A 67 -10.10 -6.29 14.70
CA THR A 67 -8.72 -5.94 14.36
C THR A 67 -8.03 -5.39 15.61
N ARG A 68 -6.85 -5.91 15.92
CA ARG A 68 -6.17 -5.58 17.18
C ARG A 68 -5.76 -4.11 17.21
N TYR A 69 -5.84 -3.49 18.38
CA TYR A 69 -5.18 -2.22 18.60
C TYR A 69 -3.66 -2.38 18.48
N LYS A 70 -3.00 -1.47 17.77
CA LYS A 70 -1.54 -1.38 17.67
C LYS A 70 -1.14 0.07 17.43
N HIS A 71 -0.40 0.66 18.36
CA HIS A 71 0.23 1.97 18.15
C HIS A 71 1.24 1.98 17.00
N PHE A 72 1.42 3.16 16.38
CA PHE A 72 2.42 3.43 15.35
C PHE A 72 2.28 2.52 14.13
N THR A 73 1.05 2.33 13.64
CA THR A 73 0.79 1.37 12.55
C THR A 73 1.41 1.76 11.21
N LEU A 74 1.66 3.05 11.01
CA LEU A 74 2.20 3.63 9.77
C LEU A 74 3.67 4.07 9.88
N GLU A 75 4.26 4.04 11.07
CA GLU A 75 5.69 4.36 11.32
C GLU A 75 6.58 3.17 10.90
N ILE A 76 6.67 2.91 9.59
CA ILE A 76 7.27 1.69 9.02
C ILE A 76 8.76 1.81 8.67
N ASP A 77 9.32 3.03 8.66
CA ASP A 77 10.73 3.29 8.39
C ASP A 77 11.17 4.61 9.04
N ASN A 78 12.44 4.70 9.46
CA ASN A 78 12.97 5.87 10.17
C ASN A 78 13.47 7.00 9.25
N ARG A 79 13.40 6.81 7.93
CA ARG A 79 14.00 7.73 6.95
C ARG A 79 13.07 8.00 5.76
N ILE A 80 12.33 6.99 5.31
CA ILE A 80 11.51 7.08 4.09
C ILE A 80 10.03 7.10 4.48
N GLU A 81 9.36 8.22 4.20
CA GLU A 81 7.90 8.28 4.22
C GLU A 81 7.34 7.52 3.02
N SER A 82 6.45 6.55 3.27
CA SER A 82 5.88 5.74 2.21
C SER A 82 4.40 5.44 2.48
N PRO A 83 3.51 5.59 1.48
CA PRO A 83 2.11 5.20 1.61
C PRO A 83 2.00 3.75 2.06
N SER A 84 1.37 3.53 3.20
CA SER A 84 1.31 2.22 3.84
C SER A 84 -0.07 1.90 4.39
N VAL A 85 -0.31 0.61 4.63
CA VAL A 85 -1.57 0.09 5.16
C VAL A 85 -1.30 -1.11 6.06
N ASN A 86 -2.07 -1.21 7.14
CA ASN A 86 -1.94 -2.30 8.09
C ASN A 86 -3.32 -2.88 8.45
N PHE A 87 -3.62 -4.07 7.95
CA PHE A 87 -4.81 -4.85 8.32
C PHE A 87 -4.57 -5.84 9.46
N GLN A 88 -3.38 -5.82 10.08
CA GLN A 88 -3.05 -6.66 11.23
C GLN A 88 -3.21 -5.92 12.57
N GLY A 89 -3.26 -4.58 12.53
CA GLY A 89 -3.59 -3.75 13.67
C GLY A 89 -3.92 -2.31 13.26
N MET A 90 -4.65 -1.59 14.10
CA MET A 90 -5.08 -0.20 13.91
C MET A 90 -4.90 0.61 15.20
N ASP A 91 -4.75 1.93 15.10
CA ASP A 91 -4.66 2.87 16.23
C ASP A 91 -5.86 3.82 16.32
#